data_AF-A0A9P4P982-F1
#
_entry.id   AF-A0A9P4P982-F1
#
_cell.length_a   1.000
_cell.length_b   1.000
_cell.length_c   1.000
_cell.angle_alpha   90.00
_cell.angle_beta   90.00
_cell.angle_gamma   90.00
#
_symmetry.space_group_name_H-M   'P 1'
#
loop_
_entity.id
_entity.type
_entity.pdbx_description
1 polymer ?
#
loop_
_entity_poly.entity_id
_entity_poly.type
_entity_poly.pdbx_seq_one_letter_code
_entity_poly.pdbx_strand_id
1 'polypeptide(L)' 'MTSSTQIASVSLPRVAITYCTQCRWMLRAAYFGQELLSTFGTKIGEIALIPVTGGVFTAELVSLTNNGL' A
#
# COMPACT_ATOMS: atom_id res chain seq x y z
N MET A 1 3.74 -22.75 27.54
CA MET A 1 3.35 -22.41 26.16
C MET A 1 4.35 -21.37 25.67
N THR A 2 5.40 -21.81 24.99
CA THR A 2 6.49 -20.96 24.49
C THR A 2 6.08 -20.33 23.16
N SER A 3 5.81 -19.03 23.17
CA SER A 3 5.60 -18.25 21.95
C SER A 3 6.95 -17.90 21.32
N SER A 4 7.33 -18.67 20.29
CA SER A 4 8.43 -18.32 19.41
C SER A 4 8.00 -17.13 18.54
N THR A 5 8.58 -15.95 18.79
CA THR A 5 8.46 -14.80 17.88
C THR A 5 9.16 -15.15 16.58
N GLN A 6 8.39 -15.59 15.58
CA GLN A 6 8.89 -15.90 14.25
C GLN A 6 9.00 -14.59 13.46
N ILE A 7 10.23 -14.10 13.26
CA ILE A 7 10.51 -13.01 12.32
C ILE A 7 10.41 -13.61 10.92
N ALA A 8 9.19 -13.86 10.46
CA ALA A 8 8.96 -14.24 9.08
C ALA A 8 9.31 -13.04 8.20
N SER A 9 10.13 -13.25 7.17
CA SER A 9 10.38 -12.26 6.12
C SER A 9 9.07 -11.98 5.39
N VAL A 10 8.29 -11.00 5.87
CA VAL A 10 7.04 -10.59 5.26
C VAL A 10 7.38 -9.78 3.99
N SER A 11 7.67 -10.49 2.91
CA SER A 11 7.86 -9.93 1.56
C SER A 11 6.50 -9.71 0.88
N LEU A 12 5.54 -9.13 1.60
CA LEU A 12 4.26 -8.77 0.99
C LEU A 12 4.40 -7.41 0.30
N PRO A 13 3.80 -7.24 -0.88
CA PRO A 13 3.86 -5.99 -1.62
C PRO A 13 3.18 -4.86 -0.85
N ARG A 14 3.79 -3.68 -0.91
CA ARG A 14 3.20 -2.40 -0.50
C ARG A 14 2.56 -1.74 -1.72
N VAL A 15 1.35 -1.22 -1.57
CA VAL A 15 0.71 -0.40 -2.61
C VAL A 15 0.76 1.06 -2.19
N ALA A 16 1.33 1.92 -3.02
CA ALA A 16 1.32 3.37 -2.83
C ALA A 16 0.28 4.01 -3.75
N ILE A 17 -0.71 4.69 -3.17
CA ILE A 17 -1.72 5.47 -3.90
C ILE A 17 -1.42 6.94 -3.69
N THR A 18 -0.84 7.57 -4.69
CA THR A 18 -0.54 9.01 -4.69
C THR A 18 -1.73 9.76 -5.25
N TYR A 19 -2.27 10.74 -4.50
CA TYR A 19 -3.52 11.42 -4.87
C TYR A 19 -3.48 12.93 -4.66
N CYS A 20 -4.13 13.65 -5.58
CA CYS A 20 -4.33 15.09 -5.50
C CYS A 20 -5.28 15.48 -4.35
N THR A 21 -4.79 16.25 -3.39
CA THR A 21 -5.58 16.76 -2.25
C THR A 21 -6.55 17.88 -2.66
N GLN A 22 -6.15 18.76 -3.58
CA GLN A 22 -6.98 19.85 -4.10
C GLN A 22 -8.16 19.37 -4.96
N CYS A 23 -8.05 18.16 -5.50
CA CYS A 23 -9.05 17.56 -6.38
C CYS A 23 -10.18 16.86 -5.62
N ARG A 24 -10.11 16.84 -4.28
CA ARG A 24 -11.03 16.09 -3.40
C ARG A 24 -11.05 14.59 -3.69
N TRP A 25 -9.92 14.03 -4.12
CA TRP A 25 -9.81 12.60 -4.47
C TRP A 25 -9.46 11.69 -3.29
N MET A 26 -9.36 12.21 -2.06
CA MET A 26 -9.06 11.41 -0.87
C MET A 26 -10.03 10.23 -0.70
N LEU A 27 -11.35 10.48 -0.83
CA LEU A 27 -12.35 9.41 -0.69
C LEU A 27 -12.22 8.35 -1.77
N ARG A 28 -11.90 8.75 -3.01
CA ARG A 28 -11.63 7.82 -4.11
C ARG A 28 -10.39 6.96 -3.82
N ALA A 29 -9.32 7.57 -3.31
CA ALA A 29 -8.08 6.87 -2.95
C ALA A 29 -8.32 5.88 -1.80
N ALA A 30 -9.06 6.28 -0.76
CA ALA A 30 -9.40 5.41 0.36
C ALA A 30 -10.31 4.25 -0.06
N TYR A 31 -11.34 4.52 -0.88
CA TYR A 31 -12.21 3.48 -1.44
C TYR A 31 -11.41 2.47 -2.27
N PHE A 32 -10.56 2.96 -3.17
CA PHE A 32 -9.72 2.09 -3.99
C PHE A 32 -8.78 1.23 -3.13
N GLY A 33 -8.21 1.79 -2.06
CA GLY A 33 -7.43 1.02 -1.09
C GLY A 33 -8.25 -0.09 -0.41
N GLN A 34 -9.48 0.19 0.01
CA GLN A 34 -10.36 -0.82 0.61
C GLN A 34 -10.70 -1.95 -0.37
N GLU A 35 -11.03 -1.62 -1.61
CA GLU A 35 -11.30 -2.60 -2.66
C GLU A 35 -10.10 -3.54 -2.88
N LEU A 36 -8.88 -2.99 -2.90
CA LEU A 36 -7.65 -3.79 -3.02
C LEU A 36 -7.46 -4.73 -1.82
N LEU A 37 -7.61 -4.23 -0.59
CA LEU A 37 -7.49 -5.08 0.61
C LEU A 37 -8.55 -6.18 0.64
N SER A 38 -9.78 -5.86 0.24
CA SER A 38 -10.88 -6.83 0.17
C SER A 38 -10.60 -7.91 -0.90
N THR A 39 -10.17 -7.50 -2.09
CA THR A 39 -9.93 -8.40 -3.23
C THR A 39 -8.73 -9.33 -3.00
N PHE A 40 -7.63 -8.79 -2.47
CA PHE A 40 -6.36 -9.52 -2.35
C PHE A 40 -6.15 -10.12 -0.95
N GLY A 41 -6.98 -9.77 0.03
CA GLY A 41 -6.91 -10.28 1.39
C GLY A 41 -5.51 -10.10 1.98
N THR A 42 -4.93 -11.20 2.46
CA THR A 42 -3.61 -11.22 3.09
C THR A 42 -2.44 -11.22 2.10
N LYS A 43 -2.68 -11.00 0.79
CA LYS A 43 -1.61 -10.91 -0.21
C LYS A 43 -1.01 -9.51 -0.33
N ILE A 44 -1.66 -8.48 0.23
CA ILE A 44 -1.12 -7.12 0.33
C ILE A 44 -0.66 -6.92 1.77
N GLY A 45 0.56 -6.39 1.94
CA GLY A 45 1.12 -6.15 3.26
C GLY A 45 0.57 -4.86 3.86
N GLU A 46 0.54 -3.82 3.03
CA GLU A 46 0.06 -2.49 3.43
C GLU A 46 -0.36 -1.66 2.21
N ILE A 47 -1.17 -0.64 2.49
CA ILE A 47 -1.52 0.42 1.54
C ILE A 47 -1.15 1.77 2.14
N ALA A 48 -0.45 2.59 1.37
CA ALA A 48 -0.11 3.96 1.72
C ALA A 48 -0.91 4.95 0.86
N LEU A 49 -1.57 5.92 1.49
CA LEU A 49 -2.20 7.05 0.81
C LEU A 49 -1.25 8.26 0.89
N ILE A 50 -0.75 8.72 -0.25
CA ILE A 50 0.28 9.75 -0.34
C ILE A 50 -0.34 11.04 -0.92
N PRO A 51 -0.50 12.10 -0.12
CA PRO A 51 -1.09 13.36 -0.59
C PRO A 51 -0.10 14.15 -1.46
N VAL A 52 -0.56 14.61 -2.62
CA VAL A 52 0.16 15.53 -3.52
C VAL A 52 -0.78 16.61 -4.07
N THR A 53 -0.23 17.56 -4.82
CA THR A 53 -0.98 18.53 -5.63
C THR A 53 -0.77 18.24 -7.12
N GLY A 54 -1.39 19.04 -8.02
CA GLY A 54 -1.11 18.95 -9.46
C GLY A 54 -1.91 17.91 -10.25
N GLY A 55 -3.08 17.48 -9.75
CA GLY A 55 -3.99 16.62 -10.54
C GLY A 55 -3.56 15.16 -10.70
N VAL A 56 -2.65 14.68 -9.84
CA VAL A 56 -2.09 13.32 -9.91
C VAL A 56 -3.00 12.30 -9.23
N PHE A 57 -3.15 11.13 -9.84
CA PHE A 57 -3.67 9.91 -9.22
C PHE A 57 -2.90 8.70 -9.77
N THR A 58 -2.02 8.11 -8.97
CA THR A 58 -1.23 6.92 -9.35
C THR A 58 -1.33 5.84 -8.28
N ALA A 59 -1.36 4.58 -8.71
CA ALA A 59 -1.32 3.41 -7.82
C ALA A 59 -0.15 2.52 -8.26
N GLU A 60 0.82 2.33 -7.38
CA GLU A 60 2.08 1.66 -7.70
C GLU A 60 2.37 0.55 -6.69
N LEU A 61 2.88 -0.57 -7.21
CA LEU A 61 3.43 -1.64 -6.37
C LEU A 61 4.87 -1.28 -5.98
N VAL A 62 5.08 -1.03 -4.70
CA VAL A 62 6.40 -0.79 -4.12
C VAL A 62 6.89 -2.09 -3.50
N SER A 63 7.68 -2.85 -4.25
CA SER A 63 8.41 -3.99 -3.70
C SER A 63 9.80 -3.52 -3.25
N LEU A 64 10.11 -3.70 -1.97
CA LEU A 64 11.50 -3.66 -1.52
C LEU A 64 12.15 -4.94 -2.02
N THR A 65 12.57 -4.97 -3.29
CA THR A 65 13.58 -5.92 -3.70
C THR A 65 14.82 -5.55 -2.87
N ASN A 66 15.19 -6.42 -1.93
CA ASN A 66 16.54 -6.38 -1.35
C ASN A 66 17.52 -6.65 -2.49
N ASN A 67 17.82 -5.64 -3.31
CA ASN A 67 19.03 -5.60 -4.11
C ASN A 67 20.17 -5.13 -3.18
N GLY A 68 20.53 -5.98 -2.22
CA GLY A 68 21.94 -6.07 -1.78
C GLY A 68 22.69 -6.89 -2.84
N LEU A 69 23.94 -6.61 -3.23
CA LEU A 69 25.11 -6.65 -2.35
C LEU A 69 24.97 -7.69 -1.24
#